data_AF-A0A529LF57-F1
#
_entry.id   AF-A0A529LF57-F1
#
_cell.length_a   1.000
_cell.length_b   1.000
_cell.length_c   1.000
_cell.angle_alpha   90.00
_cell.angle_beta   90.00
_cell.angle_gamma   90.00
#
_symmetry.space_group_name_H-M   'P 1'
#
loop_
_entity.id
_entity.type
_entity.pdbx_description
1 polymer ?
#
loop_
_entity_poly.entity_id
_entity_poly.type
_entity_poly.pdbx_seq_one_letter_code
_entity_poly.pdbx_strand_id
1 'polypeptide(L)'
;MNTMSLATLERGKTTIDAAALEAFSAQLRGKMLREGDAAYDEARTVWNATVDRLPGLIVCCVGASDVISAVNFARENRLLVSVRGGGHNIAGSAVCDGGLMID
;
A
#
# COMPACT_ATOMS: atom_id res chain seq x y z
N MET A 1 -19.89 9.36 2.67
CA MET A 1 -18.43 9.63 2.67
C MET A 1 -17.75 8.29 2.86
N ASN A 2 -17.10 7.74 1.84
CA ASN A 2 -16.45 6.43 1.95
C ASN A 2 -15.14 6.59 2.73
N THR A 3 -15.04 5.92 3.87
CA THR A 3 -13.79 5.79 4.62
C THR A 3 -13.15 4.45 4.30
N MET A 4 -11.83 4.35 4.50
CA MET A 4 -11.07 3.13 4.27
C MET A 4 -10.41 2.66 5.55
N SER A 5 -10.47 1.36 5.82
CA SER A 5 -9.83 0.77 7.00
C SER A 5 -8.50 0.13 6.61
N LEU A 6 -7.40 0.59 7.21
CA LEU A 6 -6.05 0.10 6.93
C LEU A 6 -5.40 -0.47 8.18
N ALA A 7 -4.63 -1.55 8.03
CA ALA A 7 -3.88 -2.19 9.11
C ALA A 7 -2.75 -1.28 9.61
N THR A 8 -2.52 -1.30 10.93
CA THR A 8 -1.49 -0.51 11.61
C THR A 8 -0.38 -1.37 12.16
N LEU A 9 0.75 -0.75 12.53
CA LEU A 9 1.89 -1.43 13.16
C LEU A 9 1.54 -2.08 14.52
N GLU A 10 0.47 -1.62 15.17
CA GLU A 10 0.01 -2.11 16.48
C GLU A 10 -0.99 -3.27 16.37
N ARG A 11 -1.05 -3.96 15.22
CA ARG A 11 -1.99 -5.06 14.95
C ARG A 11 -3.47 -4.64 15.06
N GLY A 12 -3.75 -3.35 14.84
CA GLY A 12 -5.09 -2.78 14.76
C GLY A 12 -5.42 -2.31 13.36
N LYS A 13 -6.51 -1.55 13.24
CA LYS A 13 -6.84 -0.81 12.02
C LYS A 13 -7.07 0.66 12.35
N THR A 14 -6.73 1.52 11.40
CA THR A 14 -7.09 2.93 11.41
C THR A 14 -8.06 3.23 10.28
N THR A 15 -8.89 4.25 10.45
CA THR A 15 -9.84 4.70 9.43
C THR A 15 -9.28 5.95 8.77
N ILE A 16 -9.15 5.92 7.46
CA ILE A 16 -8.73 7.06 6.64
C ILE A 16 -9.93 7.60 5.89
N ASP A 17 -10.14 8.91 5.96
CA ASP A 17 -11.22 9.58 5.25
C ASP A 17 -10.93 9.70 3.75
N ALA A 18 -11.98 9.66 2.92
CA ALA A 18 -11.87 9.87 1.47
C ALA A 18 -11.05 11.12 1.13
N ALA A 19 -11.28 12.25 1.82
CA ALA A 19 -10.58 13.50 1.53
C ALA A 19 -9.06 13.38 1.74
N ALA A 20 -8.62 12.65 2.77
CA ALA A 20 -7.20 12.41 3.02
C ALA A 20 -6.60 11.47 1.96
N LEU A 21 -7.35 10.45 1.53
CA LEU A 21 -6.93 9.56 0.44
C LEU A 21 -6.83 10.27 -0.91
N GLU A 22 -7.79 11.13 -1.25
CA GLU A 22 -7.75 11.91 -2.49
C GLU A 22 -6.61 12.94 -2.48
N ALA A 23 -6.38 13.60 -1.34
CA ALA A 23 -5.24 14.50 -1.18
C ALA A 23 -3.90 13.77 -1.33
N PHE A 24 -3.79 12.58 -0.74
CA PHE A 24 -2.61 11.73 -0.89
C PHE A 24 -2.43 11.29 -2.35
N SER A 25 -3.49 10.82 -3.01
CA SER A 25 -3.45 10.43 -4.42
C SER A 25 -3.00 11.57 -5.34
N ALA A 26 -3.45 12.80 -5.08
CA ALA A 26 -3.10 13.97 -5.87
C ALA A 26 -1.63 14.40 -5.73
N GLN A 27 -0.94 13.94 -4.67
CA GLN A 27 0.51 14.18 -4.48
C GLN A 27 1.39 13.19 -5.22
N LEU A 28 0.84 12.04 -5.63
CA LEU A 28 1.58 10.98 -6.29
C LEU A 28 1.65 11.24 -7.81
N ARG A 29 2.82 10.97 -8.39
CA ARG A 29 2.98 10.90 -9.85
C ARG A 29 2.64 9.51 -10.37
N GLY A 30 2.90 8.49 -9.55
CA GLY A 30 2.57 7.10 -9.80
C GLY A 30 1.09 6.79 -9.55
N LYS A 31 0.80 5.49 -9.44
CA LYS A 31 -0.58 5.01 -9.23
C LYS A 31 -0.79 4.64 -7.77
N MET A 32 -1.98 4.94 -7.27
CA MET A 32 -2.48 4.42 -6.01
C MET A 32 -3.59 3.42 -6.33
N LEU A 33 -3.39 2.15 -5.99
CA LEU A 33 -4.30 1.05 -6.29
C LEU A 33 -4.99 0.55 -5.02
N ARG A 34 -6.26 0.17 -5.16
CA ARG A 34 -7.12 -0.41 -4.15
C ARG A 34 -7.76 -1.69 -4.68
N GLU A 35 -8.30 -2.49 -3.77
CA GLU A 35 -9.11 -3.65 -4.15
C GLU A 35 -10.25 -3.20 -5.10
N GLY A 36 -10.37 -3.88 -6.24
CA GLY A 36 -11.29 -3.54 -7.33
C GLY A 36 -10.66 -2.79 -8.51
N ASP A 37 -9.46 -2.22 -8.35
CA ASP A 37 -8.72 -1.65 -9.48
C ASP A 37 -8.15 -2.76 -10.37
N ALA A 38 -8.24 -2.59 -11.69
CA ALA A 38 -7.86 -3.62 -12.65
C ALA A 38 -6.40 -4.10 -12.53
N ALA A 39 -5.50 -3.25 -12.04
CA ALA A 39 -4.08 -3.57 -11.86
C ALA A 39 -3.73 -4.10 -10.46
N TYR A 40 -4.69 -4.15 -9.52
CA TYR A 40 -4.44 -4.46 -8.11
C TYR A 40 -3.89 -5.88 -7.90
N ASP A 41 -4.52 -6.89 -8.52
CA ASP A 41 -4.11 -8.29 -8.36
C ASP A 41 -2.72 -8.54 -8.95
N GLU A 42 -2.40 -7.92 -10.08
CA GLU A 42 -1.05 -7.98 -10.66
C GLU A 42 -0.02 -7.32 -9.74
N ALA A 43 -0.32 -6.12 -9.24
CA ALA A 43 0.60 -5.33 -8.41
C ALA A 43 0.89 -5.96 -7.03
N ARG A 44 -0.03 -6.73 -6.44
CA ARG A 44 0.22 -7.44 -5.18
C ARG A 44 0.91 -8.80 -5.34
N THR A 45 0.91 -9.36 -6.55
CA THR A 45 1.45 -10.71 -6.81
C THR A 45 2.97 -10.71 -6.70
N VAL A 46 3.52 -11.53 -5.79
CA VAL A 46 4.96 -11.72 -5.58
C VAL A 46 5.44 -13.05 -6.17
N TRP A 47 6.76 -13.24 -6.28
CA TRP A 47 7.33 -14.45 -6.90
C TRP A 47 6.94 -15.74 -6.16
N ASN A 48 6.87 -15.68 -4.83
CA ASN A 48 6.44 -16.83 -4.05
C ASN A 48 4.93 -17.03 -4.19
N ALA A 49 4.53 -17.96 -5.07
CA ALA A 49 3.14 -18.29 -5.38
C ALA A 49 2.33 -18.80 -4.18
N THR A 50 2.96 -19.17 -3.06
CA THR A 50 2.23 -19.55 -1.83
C THR A 50 1.86 -18.36 -0.96
N VAL A 51 2.29 -17.14 -1.31
CA VAL A 51 1.99 -15.91 -0.58
C VAL A 51 0.87 -15.17 -1.30
N ASP A 52 -0.34 -15.24 -0.72
CA ASP A 52 -1.52 -14.54 -1.20
C ASP A 52 -2.00 -13.58 -0.11
N ARG A 53 -1.58 -12.32 -0.21
CA ARG A 53 -1.95 -11.26 0.73
C ARG A 53 -2.67 -10.13 0.00
N LEU A 54 -3.49 -9.41 0.75
CA LEU A 54 -4.34 -8.33 0.24
C LEU A 54 -3.94 -7.00 0.90
N PRO A 55 -2.98 -6.24 0.34
CA PRO A 55 -2.68 -4.89 0.81
C PRO A 55 -3.93 -4.03 0.78
N GLY A 56 -4.16 -3.23 1.81
CA GLY A 56 -5.28 -2.28 1.76
C GLY A 56 -5.06 -1.28 0.63
N LEU A 57 -3.83 -0.77 0.51
CA LEU A 57 -3.43 0.22 -0.47
C LEU A 57 -2.09 -0.17 -1.09
N ILE A 58 -1.92 0.04 -2.40
CA ILE A 58 -0.65 -0.11 -3.10
C ILE A 58 -0.27 1.23 -3.72
N VAL A 59 0.97 1.68 -3.54
CA VAL A 59 1.49 2.87 -4.21
C VAL A 59 2.62 2.46 -5.12
N CYS A 60 2.33 2.42 -6.42
CA CYS A 60 3.30 2.14 -7.49
C CYS A 60 4.06 3.44 -7.80
N CYS A 61 5.19 3.63 -7.13
CA CYS A 61 6.03 4.81 -7.17
C CYS A 61 6.76 4.91 -8.52
N VAL A 62 6.77 6.09 -9.15
CA VAL A 62 7.57 6.34 -10.36
C VAL A 62 8.84 7.15 -10.08
N GLY A 63 9.08 7.52 -8.81
CA GLY A 63 10.27 8.24 -8.39
C GLY A 63 10.32 8.51 -6.89
N ALA A 64 11.42 9.12 -6.44
CA ALA A 64 11.68 9.36 -5.02
C ALA A 64 10.61 10.21 -4.33
N SER A 65 9.96 11.14 -5.04
CA SER A 65 8.87 11.95 -4.48
C SER A 65 7.69 11.10 -4.01
N ASP A 66 7.34 10.06 -4.77
CA ASP A 66 6.21 9.19 -4.44
C ASP A 66 6.54 8.35 -3.20
N VAL A 67 7.78 7.84 -3.13
CA VAL A 67 8.28 7.10 -1.96
C VAL A 67 8.23 7.97 -0.70
N ILE A 68 8.72 9.22 -0.79
CA ILE A 68 8.68 10.17 0.34
C ILE A 68 7.24 10.41 0.79
N SER A 69 6.33 10.67 -0.14
CA SER A 69 4.91 10.88 0.14
C SER A 69 4.29 9.65 0.81
N ALA A 70 4.53 8.45 0.27
CA ALA A 70 4.00 7.20 0.81
C ALA A 70 4.52 6.88 2.21
N VAL A 71 5.82 7.09 2.47
CA VAL A 71 6.41 6.88 3.80
C VAL A 71 5.85 7.88 4.81
N ASN A 72 5.72 9.17 4.43
CA ASN A 72 5.15 10.17 5.33
C ASN A 72 3.67 9.86 5.64
N PHE A 73 2.89 9.51 4.63
CA PHE A 73 1.49 9.09 4.80
C PHE A 73 1.37 7.87 5.71
N ALA A 74 2.22 6.86 5.53
CA ALA A 74 2.26 5.69 6.39
C ALA A 74 2.58 6.05 7.85
N ARG A 75 3.59 6.90 8.07
CA ARG A 75 4.02 7.34 9.40
C ARG A 75 2.91 8.08 10.12
N GLU A 76 2.31 9.06 9.45
CA GLU A 76 1.25 9.91 10.01
C GLU A 76 0.03 9.10 10.42
N ASN A 77 -0.27 8.03 9.67
CA ASN A 77 -1.40 7.14 9.93
C ASN A 77 -1.02 5.83 10.66
N ARG A 78 0.25 5.66 11.04
CA ARG A 78 0.79 4.49 11.74
C ARG A 78 0.55 3.16 11.00
N LEU A 79 0.54 3.19 9.68
CA LEU A 79 0.19 2.04 8.85
C LEU A 79 1.24 0.93 8.91
N LEU A 80 0.78 -0.32 8.81
CA LEU A 80 1.65 -1.44 8.48
C LEU A 80 2.18 -1.24 7.06
N VAL A 81 3.49 -1.38 6.87
CA VAL A 81 4.15 -1.14 5.58
C VAL A 81 4.84 -2.40 5.09
N SER A 82 4.67 -2.74 3.82
CA SER A 82 5.57 -3.61 3.06
C SER A 82 6.23 -2.81 1.93
N VAL A 83 7.45 -3.18 1.57
CA VAL A 83 8.18 -2.57 0.44
C VAL A 83 8.49 -3.65 -0.58
N ARG A 84 8.12 -3.41 -1.83
CA ARG A 84 8.41 -4.28 -2.97
C ARG A 84 9.48 -3.64 -3.84
N GLY A 85 10.44 -4.45 -4.24
CA GLY A 85 11.31 -4.19 -5.39
C GLY A 85 11.05 -5.26 -6.43
N GLY A 86 11.97 -6.23 -6.57
CA GLY A 86 11.78 -7.37 -7.48
C GLY A 86 10.78 -8.44 -7.03
N GLY A 87 10.24 -8.38 -5.80
CA GLY A 87 9.24 -9.35 -5.31
C GLY A 87 9.74 -10.79 -5.06
N HIS A 88 11.07 -11.03 -5.10
CA HIS A 88 11.69 -12.35 -4.97
C HIS A 88 11.97 -12.82 -3.53
N ASN A 89 11.50 -12.09 -2.52
CA ASN A 89 11.72 -12.49 -1.13
C ASN A 89 10.93 -13.76 -0.80
N ILE A 90 11.63 -14.83 -0.42
CA ILE A 90 11.01 -16.14 -0.12
C ILE A 90 10.01 -16.08 1.05
N ALA A 91 10.24 -15.21 2.04
CA ALA A 91 9.37 -15.05 3.20
C ALA A 91 8.11 -14.21 2.90
N GLY A 92 7.99 -13.66 1.69
CA GLY A 92 6.83 -12.88 1.28
C GLY A 92 6.74 -11.52 1.97
N SER A 93 7.84 -10.94 2.44
CA SER A 93 7.82 -9.64 3.14
C SER A 93 7.52 -8.44 2.23
N ALA A 94 7.52 -8.64 0.91
CA ALA A 94 7.25 -7.60 -0.09
C ALA A 94 5.76 -7.22 -0.18
N VAL A 95 4.86 -7.98 0.44
CA VAL A 95 3.41 -7.74 0.44
C VAL A 95 2.87 -7.91 1.86
N CYS A 96 1.96 -7.04 2.29
CA CYS A 96 1.31 -7.08 3.60
C CYS A 96 -0.21 -7.25 3.47
N ASP A 97 -0.87 -7.66 4.55
CA ASP A 97 -2.33 -7.72 4.62
C ASP A 97 -2.89 -6.43 5.22
N GLY A 98 -3.83 -5.81 4.51
CA GLY A 98 -4.58 -4.62 4.93
C GLY A 98 -3.76 -3.34 5.09
N GLY A 99 -2.43 -3.40 4.99
CA GLY A 99 -1.53 -2.26 5.15
C GLY A 99 -1.28 -1.49 3.86
N LEU A 100 -0.21 -0.69 3.86
CA LEU A 100 0.30 0.02 2.70
C LEU A 100 1.49 -0.74 2.09
N MET A 101 1.36 -1.10 0.82
CA MET A 101 2.47 -1.62 0.03
C MET A 101 3.07 -0.50 -0.81
N ILE A 102 4.37 -0.25 -0.64
CA ILE A 102 5.14 0.68 -1.47
C ILE A 102 5.86 -0.16 -2.53
N ASP A 103 5.50 0.03 -3.79
CA ASP A 103 6.01 -0.70 -4.95
C ASP A 103 6.82 0.24 -5.85
#